data_AF-A0A968PVU8-F1
#
_entry.id   AF-A0A968PVU8-F1
#
_cell.length_a   1.000
_cell.length_b   1.000
_cell.length_c   1.000
_cell.angle_alpha   90.00
_cell.angle_beta   90.00
_cell.angle_gamma   90.00
#
_symmetry.space_group_name_H-M   'P 1'
#
loop_
_entity.id
_entity.type
_entity.pdbx_description
1 polymer ?
#
loop_
_entity_poly.entity_id
_entity_poly.type
_entity_poly.pdbx_seq_one_letter_code
_entity_poly.pdbx_strand_id
1 'polypeptide(L)' 'MDLSTTLAQVKTLSIDDRILLVQAIWDSISTDSEQSKLTEVQQKELSRRLRDHEANPQAVISWQDVKAQALSRAKVHQ' A
#
# COMPACT_ATOMS: atom_id res chain seq x y z
N MET A 1 23.46 9.69 3.26
CA MET A 1 22.95 9.83 4.64
C MET A 1 22.60 8.46 5.17
N ASP A 2 22.80 8.24 6.45
CA ASP A 2 22.38 7.01 7.13
C ASP A 2 20.85 7.06 7.37
N LEU A 3 20.13 5.98 7.04
CA LEU A 3 18.67 5.91 7.13
C LEU A 3 18.18 6.06 8.57
N SER A 4 18.93 5.52 9.54
CA SER A 4 18.56 5.62 10.95
C SER A 4 18.62 7.07 11.44
N THR A 5 19.63 7.81 10.99
CA THR A 5 19.82 9.24 11.25
C THR A 5 18.71 10.07 10.60
N THR A 6 18.38 9.81 9.33
CA THR A 6 17.28 10.49 8.64
C THR A 6 15.94 10.23 9.33
N LEU A 7 15.68 8.98 9.73
CA LEU A 7 14.45 8.64 10.44
C LEU A 7 14.36 9.32 11.81
N ALA A 8 15.49 9.46 12.52
CA ALA A 8 15.53 10.20 13.78
C ALA A 8 15.15 11.68 13.59
N GLN A 9 15.61 12.32 12.52
CA GLN A 9 15.25 13.70 12.17
C GLN A 9 13.78 13.81 11.76
N VAL A 10 13.26 12.88 10.95
CA VAL A 10 11.83 12.89 10.58
C VAL A 10 10.94 12.75 11.81
N LYS A 11 11.37 11.99 12.83
CA LYS A 11 10.62 11.85 14.09
C LYS A 11 10.54 13.13 14.92
N THR A 12 11.39 14.13 14.69
CA THR A 12 11.29 15.43 15.41
C THR A 12 10.23 16.36 14.81
N LEU A 13 9.69 16.03 13.63
CA LEU A 13 8.63 16.79 12.99
C LEU A 13 7.27 16.55 13.67
N SER A 14 6.34 17.48 13.46
CA SER A 14 4.94 17.29 13.87
C SER A 14 4.33 16.06 13.20
N ILE A 15 3.19 15.58 13.70
CA ILE A 15 2.48 14.46 13.02
C ILE A 15 2.08 14.88 11.60
N ASP A 16 1.56 16.10 11.44
CA ASP A 16 1.07 16.61 10.15
C ASP A 16 2.22 16.73 9.14
N ASP A 17 3.37 17.26 9.54
CA ASP A 17 4.54 17.37 8.67
C ASP A 17 5.10 15.99 8.29
N ARG A 18 5.04 15.01 9.20
CA ARG A 18 5.44 13.63 8.88
C ARG A 18 4.52 13.01 7.84
N ILE A 19 3.21 13.23 7.96
CA ILE A 19 2.23 12.74 6.98
C ILE A 19 2.50 13.39 5.61
N LEU A 20 2.69 14.72 5.59
CA LEU A 20 3.02 15.45 4.36
C LEU A 20 4.31 14.94 3.72
N LEU A 21 5.35 14.71 4.51
CA LEU A 21 6.63 14.19 4.02
C LEU A 21 6.51 12.77 3.47
N VAL A 22 5.77 11.89 4.15
CA VAL A 22 5.51 10.53 3.67
C VAL A 22 4.79 10.58 2.31
N GLN A 23 3.79 11.45 2.17
CA GLN A 23 3.09 11.62 0.89
C GLN A 23 4.03 12.14 -0.20
N ALA A 24 4.82 13.17 0.07
CA ALA A 24 5.75 13.75 -0.90
C ALA A 24 6.80 12.74 -1.38
N ILE A 25 7.34 11.93 -0.47
CA ILE A 25 8.27 10.83 -0.82
C ILE A 25 7.56 9.78 -1.67
N TRP A 26 6.32 9.43 -1.33
CA TRP A 26 5.54 8.47 -2.10
C TRP A 26 5.28 8.94 -3.53
N ASP A 27 4.92 10.22 -3.70
CA ASP A 27 4.69 10.84 -5.00
C ASP A 27 5.99 10.91 -5.83
N SER A 28 7.13 11.17 -5.20
CA SER A 28 8.42 11.21 -5.88
C SER A 28 8.83 9.83 -6.38
N ILE A 29 8.59 8.76 -5.60
CA ILE A 29 8.89 7.37 -6.02
C ILE A 29 8.09 7.02 -7.27
N SER A 30 6.82 7.43 -7.38
CA SER A 30 6.02 7.18 -8.59
C SER A 30 6.56 7.91 -9.83
N THR A 31 7.28 9.02 -9.62
CA THR A 31 7.84 9.85 -10.69
C THR A 31 9.22 9.32 -11.11
N ASP A 32 10.05 8.91 -10.14
CA ASP A 32 11.40 8.40 -10.32
C ASP A 32 11.45 6.90 -10.68
N SER A 33 10.36 6.16 -10.41
CA SER A 33 10.18 4.85 -10.99
C SER A 33 9.94 5.03 -12.48
N GLU A 34 11.03 5.12 -13.25
CA GLU A 34 11.07 4.63 -14.62
C GLU A 34 10.25 3.36 -14.63
N GLN A 35 9.04 3.45 -15.19
CA GLN A 35 7.96 2.50 -14.97
C GLN A 35 8.54 1.10 -15.04
N SER A 36 8.61 0.41 -13.89
CA SER A 36 8.91 -1.01 -13.88
C SER A 36 7.76 -1.64 -14.65
N LYS A 37 7.96 -1.77 -15.97
CA LYS A 37 6.91 -2.20 -16.88
C LYS A 37 6.48 -3.55 -16.36
N LEU A 38 5.20 -3.63 -16.01
CA LEU A 38 4.60 -4.88 -15.62
C LEU A 38 4.95 -5.91 -16.69
N THR A 39 5.38 -7.09 -16.28
CA THR A 39 5.57 -8.19 -17.22
C THR A 39 4.23 -8.48 -17.90
N GLU A 40 4.27 -9.08 -19.10
CA GLU A 40 3.03 -9.44 -19.80
C GLU A 40 2.09 -10.30 -18.95
N VAL A 41 2.67 -11.19 -18.13
CA VAL A 41 1.93 -12.04 -17.19
C VAL A 41 1.22 -11.19 -16.13
N GLN A 42 1.91 -10.20 -15.56
CA GLN A 42 1.30 -9.29 -14.58
C GLN A 42 0.20 -8.44 -15.21
N GLN A 43 0.42 -7.89 -16.40
CA GLN A 43 -0.60 -7.10 -17.13
C GLN A 43 -1.84 -7.95 -17.43
N LYS A 44 -1.65 -9.18 -17.91
CA LYS A 44 -2.75 -10.11 -18.21
C LYS A 44 -3.55 -10.45 -16.96
N GLU A 45 -2.87 -10.67 -15.83
CA GLU A 45 -3.55 -10.97 -14.57
C GLU A 45 -4.36 -9.78 -14.05
N LEU A 46 -3.82 -8.56 -14.10
CA LEU A 46 -4.57 -7.36 -13.73
C LEU A 46 -5.78 -7.15 -14.63
N SER A 47 -5.62 -7.29 -15.95
CA SER A 47 -6.72 -7.19 -16.91
C SER A 47 -7.79 -8.27 -16.72
N ARG A 48 -7.42 -9.46 -16.24
CA ARG A 48 -8.37 -10.52 -15.88
C ARG A 48 -9.15 -10.12 -14.63
N ARG A 49 -8.46 -9.75 -13.55
CA ARG A 49 -9.10 -9.35 -12.28
C ARG A 49 -9.99 -8.13 -12.41
N LEU A 50 -9.63 -7.18 -13.27
CA LEU A 50 -10.45 -6.00 -13.55
C LEU A 50 -11.78 -6.41 -14.21
N ARG A 51 -11.73 -7.22 -15.28
CA ARG A 51 -12.94 -7.71 -15.95
C ARG A 51 -13.82 -8.54 -15.02
N ASP A 52 -13.23 -9.38 -14.19
CA ASP A 52 -13.97 -10.18 -13.20
C ASP A 52 -14.69 -9.28 -12.19
N HIS A 53 -14.05 -8.20 -11.75
CA HIS A 53 -14.65 -7.21 -10.84
C HIS A 53 -15.74 -6.38 -11.52
N GLU A 54 -15.54 -5.95 -12.77
CA GLU A 54 -16.56 -5.22 -13.55
C GLU A 54 -17.81 -6.08 -13.78
N ALA A 55 -17.63 -7.38 -14.05
CA ALA A 55 -18.72 -8.34 -14.22
C ALA A 55 -19.43 -8.67 -12.89
N ASN A 56 -18.72 -8.63 -11.76
CA ASN A 56 -19.29 -8.88 -10.44
C ASN A 56 -18.72 -7.94 -9.36
N PRO A 57 -19.20 -6.68 -9.28
CA PRO A 57 -18.64 -5.69 -8.36
C PRO A 57 -18.84 -6.03 -6.88
N GLN A 58 -19.83 -6.89 -6.57
CA GLN A 58 -20.14 -7.32 -5.21
C GLN A 58 -19.32 -8.54 -4.76
N ALA A 59 -18.48 -9.13 -5.63
CA ALA A 59 -17.52 -10.16 -5.27
C ALA A 59 -16.30 -9.58 -4.53
N VAL A 60 -16.57 -8.90 -3.42
CA VAL A 60 -15.60 -8.24 -2.56
C VAL A 60 -15.80 -8.70 -1.12
N ILE A 61 -14.73 -8.66 -0.34
CA ILE A 61 -14.80 -8.89 1.11
C ILE A 61 -14.84 -7.51 1.77
N SER A 62 -15.76 -7.31 2.70
CA SER A 62 -15.87 -6.01 3.38
C SER A 62 -14.62 -5.74 4.21
N TRP A 63 -14.26 -4.47 4.38
CA TRP A 63 -13.16 -4.10 5.28
C TRP A 63 -13.40 -4.58 6.71
N GLN A 64 -14.67 -4.59 7.16
CA GLN A 64 -15.04 -5.10 8.49
C GLN A 64 -14.65 -6.58 8.64
N ASP A 65 -14.95 -7.41 7.63
CA ASP A 65 -14.63 -8.84 7.65
C ASP A 65 -13.12 -9.07 7.60
N VAL A 66 -12.40 -8.35 6.72
CA VAL A 66 -10.92 -8.43 6.65
C VAL A 66 -10.30 -8.05 7.98
N LYS A 67 -10.75 -6.96 8.59
CA LYS A 67 -10.26 -6.49 9.89
C LYS A 67 -10.57 -7.49 11.01
N ALA A 68 -11.78 -8.04 11.04
CA ALA A 68 -12.17 -9.05 12.03
C ALA A 68 -11.29 -10.31 11.93
N GLN A 69 -11.05 -10.81 10.71
CA GLN A 69 -10.18 -11.96 10.48
C GLN A 69 -8.73 -11.68 10.90
N ALA A 70 -8.19 -10.50 10.56
CA ALA A 70 -6.83 -10.11 10.93
C ALA A 70 -6.66 -10.04 12.47
N LEU A 71 -7.62 -9.43 13.18
CA LEU A 71 -7.60 -9.36 14.65
C LEU A 71 -7.75 -10.73 15.30
N SER A 72 -8.58 -11.61 14.74
CA SER A 72 -8.71 -12.98 15.23
C SER A 72 -7.38 -13.73 15.16
N ARG A 73 -6.65 -13.60 14.04
CA ARG A 73 -5.33 -14.22 13.87
C ARG A 73 -4.30 -13.66 14.86
N ALA A 74 -4.29 -12.34 15.07
CA ALA A 74 -3.39 -11.70 16.03
C ALA A 74 -3.62 -12.16 17.47
N LYS A 75 -4.87 -12.44 17.86
CA LYS A 75 -5.23 -12.95 19.20
C LYS A 75 -4.88 -14.43 19.42
N VAL A 76 -4.88 -15.25 18.36
CA VAL A 76 -4.50 -16.68 18.45
C VAL A 76 -2.99 -16.86 18.72
N HIS A 77 -2.20 -15.82 18.48
CA HIS A 77 -0.75 -15.81 18.71
C HIS A 77 -0.32 -15.03 19.96
N GLN A 78 -1.26 -14.63 20.84
CA GLN A 78 -0.98 -14.10 22.18
C GLN A 78 -1.33 -15.16 23.23
#